data_AF-A0A4R6YTD1-F1
#
_entry.id   AF-A0A4R6YTD1-F1
#
_cell.length_a   1.000
_cell.length_b   1.000
_cell.length_c   1.000
_cell.angle_alpha   90.00
_cell.angle_beta   90.00
_cell.angle_gamma   90.00
#
_symmetry.space_group_name_H-M   'P 1'
#
loop_
_entity.id
_entity.type
_entity.pdbx_description
1 polymer ?
#
loop_
_entity_poly.entity_id
_entity_poly.type
_entity_poly.pdbx_seq_one_letter_code
_entity_poly.pdbx_strand_id
1 'polypeptide(L)'
;MSPRTRANGPGADRGWSRLNVRLLQPWMSQDAAGGALPTLYEATAPGAAAGGYCGPGRLFEMKVPPKPAAIGKLARGAALAARLRDVCNARVGVQWPQRDSGAAA
;
A
#
# COMPACT_ATOMS: atom_id res chain seq x y z
N MET A 1 7.00 22.42 24.42
CA MET A 1 6.38 21.31 23.68
C MET A 1 7.49 20.56 22.95
N SER A 2 8.02 19.47 23.52
CA SER A 2 9.17 18.75 22.93
C SER A 2 8.74 17.80 21.81
N PRO A 3 9.45 17.75 20.68
CA PRO A 3 9.13 16.82 19.61
C PRO A 3 9.57 15.40 20.01
N ARG A 4 8.60 14.51 20.19
CA ARG A 4 8.84 13.06 20.30
C ARG A 4 8.88 12.46 18.90
N THR A 5 10.00 12.62 18.20
CA THR A 5 10.25 11.88 16.96
C THR A 5 10.58 10.43 17.36
N ARG A 6 9.62 9.50 17.24
CA ARG A 6 9.95 8.07 17.33
C ARG A 6 10.72 7.70 16.06
N ALA A 7 12.01 7.41 16.21
CA ALA A 7 12.74 6.74 15.15
C ALA A 7 12.18 5.32 15.00
N ASN A 8 11.37 5.10 13.94
CA ASN A 8 10.83 3.79 13.56
C ASN A 8 11.66 3.21 12.41
N GLY A 9 12.98 3.17 12.55
CA GLY A 9 13.88 2.43 11.67
C GLY A 9 14.38 1.18 12.39
N PRO A 10 14.74 0.10 11.69
CA PRO A 10 15.37 -1.06 12.32
C PRO A 10 16.59 -0.58 13.10
N GLY A 11 16.56 -0.72 14.42
CA GLY A 11 17.56 -0.20 15.34
C GLY A 11 18.96 -0.62 14.90
N ALA A 12 19.83 0.36 14.67
CA ALA A 12 21.23 0.13 14.32
C ALA A 12 22.09 0.17 15.59
N ASP A 13 21.90 -0.78 16.50
CA ASP A 13 22.91 -1.11 17.49
C ASP A 13 23.93 -2.09 16.89
N ARG A 14 25.20 -1.85 17.23
CA ARG A 14 26.38 -2.08 16.38
C ARG A 14 26.66 -3.56 16.04
N GLY A 15 27.13 -3.79 14.82
CA GLY A 15 27.85 -5.01 14.39
C GLY A 15 26.94 -6.16 13.94
N TRP A 16 26.27 -6.81 14.88
CA TRP A 16 25.47 -8.03 14.63
C TRP A 16 24.21 -7.75 13.79
N SER A 17 23.60 -6.57 13.97
CA SER A 17 22.44 -6.13 13.19
C SER A 17 22.73 -5.99 11.68
N ARG A 18 23.92 -5.53 11.28
CA ARG A 18 24.30 -5.36 9.87
C ARG A 18 24.48 -6.68 9.14
N LEU A 19 25.07 -7.68 9.81
CA LEU A 19 25.24 -9.01 9.23
C LEU A 19 23.87 -9.69 9.05
N ASN A 20 23.00 -9.59 10.06
CA ASN A 20 21.64 -10.13 10.00
C ASN A 20 20.80 -9.44 8.93
N VAL A 21 20.86 -8.11 8.80
CA VAL A 21 20.18 -7.39 7.71
C VAL A 21 20.68 -7.87 6.36
N ARG A 22 22.00 -8.00 6.15
CA ARG A 22 22.55 -8.43 4.85
C ARG A 22 22.20 -9.88 4.49
N LEU A 23 22.09 -10.75 5.49
CA LEU A 23 21.67 -12.14 5.31
C LEU A 23 20.17 -12.26 5.00
N LEU A 24 19.33 -11.44 5.64
CA LEU A 24 17.87 -11.48 5.50
C LEU A 24 17.34 -10.60 4.35
N GLN A 25 18.11 -9.62 3.87
CA GLN A 25 17.71 -8.66 2.84
C GLN A 25 17.23 -9.28 1.53
N PRO A 26 17.83 -10.37 0.98
CA PRO A 26 17.32 -11.01 -0.24
C PRO A 26 15.94 -11.66 -0.06
N TRP A 27 15.52 -11.91 1.17
CA TRP A 27 14.23 -12.54 1.49
C TRP A 27 13.19 -11.54 2.01
N MET A 28 13.63 -10.50 2.72
CA MET A 28 12.76 -9.47 3.30
C MET A 28 12.64 -8.20 2.43
N SER A 29 13.45 -8.06 1.38
CA SER A 29 13.40 -6.91 0.47
C SER A 29 13.26 -7.38 -0.98
N GLN A 30 12.83 -6.44 -1.82
CA GLN A 30 12.86 -6.52 -3.28
C GLN A 30 13.56 -5.27 -3.83
N ASP A 31 13.95 -5.30 -5.10
CA ASP A 31 14.44 -4.11 -5.78
C ASP A 31 13.28 -3.16 -6.16
N ALA A 32 13.62 -1.95 -6.61
CA ALA A 32 12.63 -0.94 -6.95
C ALA A 32 11.72 -1.37 -8.11
N ALA A 33 12.27 -2.09 -9.10
CA ALA A 33 11.51 -2.60 -10.23
C ALA A 33 10.46 -3.62 -9.77
N GLY A 34 10.84 -4.59 -8.95
CA GLY A 34 9.94 -5.60 -8.38
C GLY A 34 8.84 -4.99 -7.52
N GLY A 35 9.18 -4.00 -6.70
CA GLY A 35 8.20 -3.28 -5.86
C GLY A 35 7.17 -2.46 -6.65
N ALA A 36 7.52 -1.98 -7.85
CA ALA A 36 6.64 -1.18 -8.70
C ALA A 36 5.66 -2.02 -9.54
N LEU A 37 5.91 -3.32 -9.70
CA LEU A 37 5.13 -4.19 -10.59
C LEU A 37 3.63 -4.25 -10.29
N PRO A 38 3.15 -4.34 -9.03
CA PRO A 38 1.71 -4.34 -8.76
C PRO A 38 1.02 -3.05 -9.22
N THR A 39 1.66 -1.89 -9.01
CA THR A 39 1.14 -0.59 -9.45
C THR A 39 1.09 -0.50 -10.98
N LEU A 40 2.15 -0.96 -11.66
CA LEU A 40 2.17 -1.00 -13.12
C LEU A 40 1.09 -1.93 -13.67
N TYR A 41 0.93 -3.12 -13.08
CA TYR A 41 -0.10 -4.07 -13.48
C TYR A 41 -1.50 -3.47 -13.37
N GLU A 42 -1.85 -2.85 -12.24
CA GLU A 42 -3.16 -2.20 -12.07
C GLU A 42 -3.35 -1.01 -13.03
N ALA A 43 -2.28 -0.30 -13.37
CA ALA A 43 -2.35 0.86 -14.26
C ALA A 43 -2.46 0.47 -15.74
N THR A 44 -1.92 -0.67 -16.17
CA THR A 44 -1.74 -0.99 -17.60
C THR A 44 -2.32 -2.32 -18.06
N ALA A 45 -2.58 -3.27 -17.15
CA ALA A 45 -3.01 -4.60 -17.56
C ALA A 45 -4.45 -4.57 -18.11
N PRO A 46 -4.73 -5.21 -19.26
CA PRO A 46 -6.10 -5.31 -19.79
C PRO A 46 -7.08 -6.04 -18.86
N GLY A 47 -6.55 -6.86 -17.94
CA GLY A 47 -7.34 -7.58 -16.92
C GLY A 47 -7.44 -6.86 -15.57
N ALA A 48 -6.93 -5.64 -15.44
CA ALA A 48 -7.05 -4.86 -14.20
C ALA A 48 -8.50 -4.41 -14.00
N ALA A 49 -9.08 -4.73 -12.84
CA ALA A 49 -10.45 -4.35 -12.51
C ALA A 49 -10.48 -2.92 -11.95
N ALA A 50 -11.45 -2.12 -12.36
CA ALA A 50 -11.68 -0.81 -11.74
C ALA A 50 -12.01 -1.00 -10.24
N GLY A 51 -11.27 -0.32 -9.36
CA GLY A 51 -11.39 -0.52 -7.91
C GLY A 51 -10.78 -1.83 -7.40
N GLY A 52 -10.00 -2.51 -8.25
CA GLY A 52 -9.18 -3.64 -7.86
C GLY A 52 -8.14 -3.29 -6.81
N TYR A 53 -7.67 -4.31 -6.10
CA TYR A 53 -6.57 -4.21 -5.14
C TYR A 53 -5.63 -5.37 -5.39
N CYS A 54 -4.51 -5.10 -6.07
CA CYS A 54 -3.45 -6.09 -6.28
C CYS A 54 -2.24 -5.80 -5.39
N GLY A 55 -1.67 -6.88 -4.87
CA GLY A 55 -0.44 -6.88 -4.10
C GLY A 55 0.55 -7.91 -4.65
N PRO A 56 1.78 -7.98 -4.13
CA PRO A 56 2.72 -9.02 -4.53
C PRO A 56 2.18 -10.41 -4.16
N GLY A 57 2.26 -11.37 -5.07
CA GLY A 57 1.57 -12.65 -4.95
C GLY A 57 2.31 -13.74 -4.16
N ARG A 58 3.56 -13.53 -3.73
CA ARG A 58 4.34 -14.50 -2.94
C ARG A 58 4.17 -14.27 -1.43
N LEU A 59 4.83 -15.11 -0.61
CA LEU A 59 4.75 -15.13 0.85
C LEU A 59 4.77 -13.71 1.48
N PHE A 60 3.82 -13.45 2.39
CA PHE A 60 3.61 -12.15 3.05
C PHE A 60 3.37 -10.95 2.12
N GLU A 61 2.95 -11.19 0.89
CA GLU A 61 2.83 -10.12 -0.12
C GLU A 61 4.15 -9.39 -0.37
N MET A 62 5.29 -10.08 -0.25
CA MET A 62 6.62 -9.43 -0.34
C MET A 62 7.28 -9.55 -1.71
N LYS A 63 6.83 -10.46 -2.58
CA LYS A 63 7.47 -10.70 -3.88
C LYS A 63 6.46 -10.98 -5.00
N VAL A 64 6.88 -10.64 -6.21
CA VAL A 64 6.16 -10.80 -7.48
C VAL A 64 5.98 -12.27 -7.91
N PRO A 65 5.01 -12.60 -8.79
CA PRO A 65 4.16 -11.73 -9.61
C PRO A 65 2.98 -11.09 -8.84
N PRO A 66 2.40 -9.97 -9.33
CA PRO A 66 1.19 -9.38 -8.74
C PRO A 66 0.01 -10.35 -8.73
N LYS A 67 -0.83 -10.27 -7.70
CA LYS A 67 -2.05 -11.05 -7.55
C LYS A 67 -3.12 -10.19 -6.85
N PRO A 68 -4.42 -10.41 -7.11
CA PRO A 68 -5.48 -9.85 -6.27
C PRO A 68 -5.21 -10.12 -4.79
N ALA A 69 -5.16 -9.04 -4.01
CA ALA A 69 -4.84 -9.07 -2.59
C ALA A 69 -6.11 -8.98 -1.74
N ALA A 70 -6.03 -9.49 -0.52
CA ALA A 70 -7.17 -9.50 0.39
C ALA A 70 -7.36 -8.12 1.01
N ILE A 71 -8.49 -7.49 0.71
CA ILE A 71 -8.85 -6.21 1.34
C ILE A 71 -9.28 -6.45 2.81
N GLY A 72 -8.85 -5.59 3.73
CA GLY A 72 -9.29 -5.64 5.14
C GLY A 72 -10.78 -5.35 5.29
N LYS A 73 -11.45 -5.89 6.32
CA LYS A 73 -12.90 -5.67 6.55
C LYS A 73 -13.28 -4.18 6.64
N LEU A 74 -12.50 -3.41 7.41
CA LEU A 74 -12.72 -1.97 7.57
C LEU A 74 -12.52 -1.19 6.27
N ALA A 75 -11.59 -1.62 5.42
CA ALA A 75 -11.31 -0.98 4.14
C ALA A 75 -12.45 -1.14 3.12
N ARG A 76 -13.41 -2.06 3.35
CA ARG A 76 -14.60 -2.22 2.51
C ARG A 76 -15.79 -1.34 2.93
N GLY A 77 -15.69 -0.62 4.04
CA GLY A 77 -16.82 0.14 4.59
C GLY A 77 -17.09 1.43 3.81
N ALA A 78 -18.15 1.47 3.00
CA ALA A 78 -18.53 2.65 2.21
C ALA A 78 -18.78 3.90 3.08
N ALA A 79 -19.45 3.75 4.23
CA ALA A 79 -19.69 4.85 5.16
C ALA A 79 -18.39 5.40 5.76
N LEU A 80 -17.43 4.52 6.06
CA LEU A 80 -16.12 4.92 6.59
C LEU A 80 -15.30 5.64 5.51
N ALA A 81 -15.35 5.17 4.26
CA ALA A 81 -14.71 5.81 3.13
C ALA A 81 -15.28 7.22 2.86
N ALA A 82 -16.62 7.37 2.91
CA ALA A 82 -17.29 8.66 2.76
C ALA A 82 -16.85 9.66 3.84
N ARG A 83 -16.90 9.24 5.12
CA ARG A 83 -16.46 10.07 6.24
C ARG A 83 -14.98 10.48 6.13
N LEU A 84 -14.12 9.54 5.76
CA LEU A 84 -12.69 9.83 5.60
C LEU A 84 -12.47 10.89 4.52
N ARG A 85 -13.16 10.76 3.38
CA ARG A 85 -13.10 11.75 2.30
C ARG A 85 -13.56 13.12 2.78
N ASP A 86 -14.67 13.23 3.51
CA ASP A 86 -15.17 14.53 3.97
C ASP A 86 -14.16 15.24 4.88
N VAL A 87 -13.50 14.48 5.76
CA VAL A 87 -12.42 14.99 6.62
C VAL A 87 -11.21 15.44 5.79
N CYS A 88 -10.81 14.65 4.78
CA CYS A 88 -9.72 15.02 3.88
C CYS A 88 -10.06 16.30 3.11
N ASN A 89 -11.24 16.38 2.50
CA ASN A 89 -11.72 17.54 1.75
C ASN A 89 -11.69 18.81 2.60
N ALA A 90 -12.21 18.74 3.83
CA ALA A 90 -12.17 19.86 4.76
C ALA A 90 -10.74 20.29 5.12
N ARG A 91 -9.79 19.35 5.16
CA ARG A 91 -8.40 19.61 5.54
C ARG A 91 -7.55 20.19 4.42
N VAL A 92 -7.81 19.78 3.18
CA VAL A 92 -7.07 20.29 2.00
C VAL A 92 -7.83 21.39 1.25
N GLY A 93 -9.07 21.70 1.63
CA GLY A 93 -9.88 22.75 1.02
C GLY A 93 -10.39 22.42 -0.38
N VAL A 94 -10.42 21.14 -0.77
CA VAL A 94 -10.90 20.69 -2.09
C VAL A 94 -12.14 19.83 -1.92
N GLN A 95 -13.05 19.87 -2.90
CA GLN A 95 -14.21 18.98 -2.94
C GLN A 95 -14.02 17.95 -4.05
N TRP A 96 -14.01 16.68 -3.67
CA TRP A 96 -13.91 15.59 -4.64
C TRP A 96 -15.30 15.21 -5.19
N PRO A 97 -15.52 15.24 -6.52
CA PRO A 97 -16.81 14.89 -7.09
C PRO A 97 -17.15 13.43 -6.78
N GLN A 98 -18.40 13.17 -6.41
CA GLN A 98 -18.90 11.79 -6.33
C GLN A 98 -19.04 11.24 -7.73
N ARG A 99 -18.50 10.04 -7.97
CA ARG A 99 -18.92 9.25 -9.13
C ARG A 99 -20.23 8.58 -8.76
N ASP A 100 -21.28 8.87 -9.52
CA ASP A 100 -22.53 8.14 -9.43
C ASP A 100 -22.25 6.66 -9.74
N SER A 101 -22.67 5.76 -8.87
CA SER A 101 -22.36 4.32 -8.97
C SER A 101 -23.13 3.61 -10.10
N GLY A 102 -23.64 4.35 -11.08
CA GLY A 102 -24.50 3.87 -12.18
C GLY A 102 -23.76 3.42 -13.45
N ALA A 103 -22.43 3.37 -13.46
CA ALA A 103 -21.65 2.93 -14.63
C ALA A 103 -20.52 1.99 -14.20
N ALA A 104 -20.89 0.76 -13.84
CA ALA A 104 -19.98 -0.37 -13.82
C ALA A 104 -20.76 -1.58 -14.36
N ALA A 105 -20.79 -1.68 -15.70
CA ALA A 105 -21.15 -2.87 -16.46
C ALA A 105 -19.86 -3.41 -17.08
#